data_AF-A0A6L6JL94-F1
#
_entry.id   AF-A0A6L6JL94-F1
#
_cell.length_a   1.000
_cell.length_b   1.000
_cell.length_c   1.000
_cell.angle_alpha   90.00
_cell.angle_beta   90.00
_cell.angle_gamma   90.00
#
_symmetry.space_group_name_H-M   'P 1'
#
loop_
_entity.id
_entity.type
_entity.pdbx_description
1 polymer ?
#
loop_
_entity_poly.entity_id
_entity_poly.type
_entity_poly.pdbx_seq_one_letter_code
_entity_poly.pdbx_strand_id
1 'polypeptide(L)'
;MLIKTAFLLLNSSMANVSAQPLDRDNITSCAYQAGTAYEIQQIRHKEGHNWEEFEANIRKIYSESQGRKDLLAIAGQVFIQPVETDADTIHDQIFDACVQRQQGTEPLT
;
A
#
# COMPACT_ATOMS: atom_id res chain seq x y z
N MET A 1 28.47 -2.81 54.33
CA MET A 1 27.59 -4.01 54.29
C MET A 1 26.23 -3.56 54.82
N LEU A 2 25.09 -3.68 54.16
CA LEU A 2 24.65 -4.59 53.10
C LEU A 2 23.84 -3.86 52.02
N ILE A 3 24.07 -4.25 50.77
CA ILE A 3 23.24 -3.95 49.60
C ILE A 3 21.96 -4.79 49.72
N LYS A 4 20.78 -4.18 49.66
CA LYS A 4 19.50 -4.89 49.43
C LYS A 4 18.95 -4.47 48.07
N THR A 5 19.51 -5.09 47.04
CA THR A 5 18.97 -5.13 45.68
C THR A 5 17.67 -5.94 45.70
N ALA A 6 16.52 -5.28 45.53
CA ALA A 6 15.27 -5.95 45.16
C ALA A 6 15.23 -6.01 43.63
N PHE A 7 15.28 -7.23 43.08
CA PHE A 7 15.35 -7.54 41.66
C PHE A 7 14.14 -8.42 41.31
N LEU A 8 13.50 -8.12 40.17
CA LEU A 8 12.56 -8.97 39.39
C LEU A 8 11.13 -9.09 39.98
N LEU A 9 10.04 -9.03 39.20
CA LEU A 9 9.82 -9.51 37.83
C LEU A 9 8.86 -8.58 37.06
N LEU A 10 9.35 -7.90 36.02
CA LEU A 10 8.49 -7.28 35.01
C LEU A 10 8.13 -8.38 34.01
N ASN A 11 6.88 -8.86 34.06
CA ASN A 11 6.35 -9.87 33.14
C ASN A 11 6.16 -9.23 31.75
N SER A 12 7.25 -9.12 30.99
CA SER A 12 7.20 -8.78 29.57
C SER A 12 6.73 -10.02 28.81
N SER A 13 5.41 -10.17 28.71
CA SER A 13 4.76 -11.04 27.74
C SER A 13 5.20 -10.58 26.35
N MET A 14 6.32 -11.11 25.85
CA MET A 14 6.63 -11.02 24.44
C MET A 14 5.53 -11.81 23.74
N ALA A 15 4.51 -11.10 23.25
CA ALA A 15 3.68 -11.63 22.19
C ALA A 15 4.66 -12.03 21.08
N ASN A 16 4.79 -13.33 20.84
CA ASN A 16 5.50 -13.84 19.68
C ASN A 16 4.71 -13.34 18.46
N VAL A 17 5.01 -12.13 18.00
CA VAL A 17 4.64 -11.67 16.66
C VAL A 17 5.50 -12.51 15.72
N SER A 18 5.02 -13.72 15.46
CA SER A 18 5.51 -14.49 14.33
C SER A 18 4.93 -13.82 13.10
N ALA A 19 5.74 -12.99 12.43
CA ALA A 19 5.43 -12.55 11.09
C ALA A 19 5.43 -13.81 10.21
N GLN A 20 4.24 -14.35 9.93
CA GLN A 20 4.13 -15.44 8.97
C GLN A 20 4.66 -14.92 7.63
N PRO A 21 5.57 -15.66 6.96
CA PRO A 21 6.04 -15.27 5.65
C PRO A 21 4.84 -15.11 4.72
N LEU A 22 4.78 -13.98 4.01
CA LEU A 22 3.73 -13.74 3.03
C LEU A 22 3.74 -14.84 1.98
N ASP A 23 2.55 -15.27 1.57
CA ASP A 23 2.42 -16.13 0.40
C ASP A 23 3.04 -15.42 -0.82
N ARG A 24 3.77 -16.18 -1.64
CA ARG A 24 4.40 -15.67 -2.87
C ARG A 24 3.38 -15.03 -3.80
N ASP A 25 2.16 -15.57 -3.85
CA ASP A 25 1.09 -15.02 -4.68
C ASP A 25 0.61 -13.65 -4.16
N ASN A 26 0.63 -13.46 -2.84
CA ASN A 26 0.32 -12.17 -2.20
C ASN A 26 1.40 -11.12 -2.52
N ILE A 27 2.68 -11.49 -2.45
CA ILE A 27 3.79 -10.59 -2.83
C ILE A 27 3.67 -10.18 -4.30
N THR A 28 3.37 -11.13 -5.18
CA THR A 28 3.22 -10.87 -6.61
C THR A 28 2.04 -9.91 -6.88
N SER A 29 0.93 -10.07 -6.15
CA SER A 29 -0.22 -9.15 -6.23
C SER A 29 0.14 -7.73 -5.75
N CYS A 30 0.87 -7.60 -4.63
CA CYS A 30 1.28 -6.29 -4.13
C CYS A 30 2.26 -5.58 -5.06
N ALA A 31 3.22 -6.32 -5.65
CA ALA A 31 4.12 -5.77 -6.66
C ALA A 31 3.36 -5.28 -7.91
N TYR A 32 2.33 -6.00 -8.34
CA TYR A 32 1.47 -5.56 -9.45
C TYR A 32 0.74 -4.24 -9.13
N GLN A 33 0.16 -4.13 -7.93
CA GLN A 33 -0.53 -2.91 -7.50
C GLN A 33 0.42 -1.72 -7.43
N ALA A 34 1.59 -1.90 -6.80
CA ALA A 34 2.60 -0.87 -6.66
C ALA A 34 3.17 -0.41 -8.00
N GLY A 35 3.49 -1.35 -8.90
CA GLY A 35 3.95 -1.02 -10.26
C GLY A 35 2.90 -0.29 -11.09
N THR A 36 1.62 -0.67 -10.95
CA THR A 36 0.51 0.05 -11.61
C THR A 36 0.38 1.47 -11.05
N ALA A 37 0.48 1.63 -9.73
CA ALA A 37 0.42 2.94 -9.07
C ALA A 37 1.56 3.87 -9.50
N TYR A 38 2.79 3.33 -9.61
CA TYR A 38 3.95 4.04 -10.14
C TYR A 38 3.66 4.64 -11.53
N GLU A 39 3.19 3.81 -12.47
CA GLU A 39 2.92 4.26 -13.84
C GLU A 39 1.79 5.31 -13.89
N ILE A 40 0.76 5.15 -13.06
CA ILE A 40 -0.31 6.15 -12.95
C ILE A 40 0.24 7.50 -12.47
N GLN A 41 1.11 7.51 -11.45
CA GLN A 41 1.70 8.76 -10.98
C GLN A 41 2.62 9.38 -12.04
N GLN A 42 3.37 8.58 -12.79
CA GLN A 42 4.16 9.08 -13.92
C GLN A 42 3.30 9.72 -15.01
N ILE A 43 2.18 9.08 -15.35
CA ILE A 43 1.19 9.65 -16.27
C ILE A 43 0.63 10.96 -15.72
N ARG A 44 0.29 10.99 -14.43
CA ARG A 44 -0.27 12.18 -13.77
C ARG A 44 0.71 13.36 -13.77
N HIS A 45 2.00 13.11 -13.52
CA HIS A 45 3.06 14.13 -13.64
C HIS A 45 3.20 14.67 -15.06
N LYS A 46 3.07 13.79 -16.07
CA LYS A 46 3.30 14.15 -17.47
C LYS A 46 2.10 14.84 -18.12
N GLU A 47 0.90 14.36 -17.81
CA GLU A 47 -0.34 14.76 -18.48
C GLU A 47 -1.15 15.76 -17.66
N GLY A 48 -0.90 15.85 -16.34
CA GLY A 48 -1.59 16.79 -15.46
C GLY A 48 -3.07 16.45 -15.24
N HIS A 49 -3.49 15.22 -15.59
CA HIS A 49 -4.88 14.80 -15.45
C HIS A 49 -5.36 14.89 -14.00
N ASN A 50 -6.58 15.39 -13.82
CA ASN A 50 -7.32 15.22 -12.58
C ASN A 50 -8.06 13.86 -12.57
N TRP A 51 -8.68 13.52 -11.43
CA TRP A 51 -9.37 12.23 -11.28
C TRP A 51 -10.46 12.01 -12.33
N GLU A 52 -11.29 13.01 -12.59
CA GLU A 52 -12.44 12.90 -13.49
C GLU A 52 -11.98 12.61 -14.94
N GLU A 53 -10.93 13.30 -15.38
CA GLU A 53 -10.32 13.10 -16.70
C GLU A 53 -9.71 11.70 -16.83
N PHE A 54 -8.94 11.28 -15.82
CA PHE A 54 -8.34 9.94 -15.80
C PHE A 54 -9.41 8.85 -15.83
N GLU A 55 -10.41 8.92 -14.95
CA GLU A 55 -11.48 7.94 -14.87
C GLU A 55 -12.28 7.86 -16.17
N ALA A 56 -12.65 9.00 -16.75
CA ALA A 56 -13.37 9.06 -18.02
C ALA A 56 -12.56 8.41 -19.16
N ASN A 57 -11.26 8.67 -19.22
CA ASN A 57 -10.36 8.08 -20.21
C ASN A 57 -10.26 6.56 -20.06
N ILE A 58 -10.09 6.05 -18.83
CA ILE A 58 -10.06 4.61 -18.57
C ILE A 58 -11.38 3.94 -18.97
N ARG A 59 -12.53 4.54 -18.64
CA ARG A 59 -13.85 4.01 -19.01
C ARG A 59 -14.10 4.01 -20.51
N LYS A 60 -13.48 4.94 -21.26
CA LYS A 60 -13.56 5.02 -22.72
C LYS A 60 -12.70 3.97 -23.41
N ILE A 61 -11.51 3.69 -22.88
CA ILE A 61 -10.52 2.78 -23.51
C ILE A 61 -10.81 1.32 -23.17
N TYR A 62 -11.23 1.04 -21.92
CA TYR A 62 -11.42 -0.31 -21.41
C TYR A 62 -12.89 -0.64 -21.19
N SER A 63 -13.29 -1.85 -21.63
CA SER A 63 -14.62 -2.39 -21.35
C SER A 63 -14.83 -2.61 -19.85
N GLU A 64 -16.10 -2.67 -19.46
CA GLU A 64 -16.54 -3.07 -18.11
C GLU A 64 -15.99 -4.47 -17.77
N SER A 65 -14.90 -4.53 -17.01
CA SER A 65 -14.20 -5.77 -16.66
C SER A 65 -13.61 -5.68 -15.25
N GLN A 66 -13.23 -6.83 -14.67
CA GLN A 66 -12.56 -6.84 -13.37
C GLN A 66 -11.24 -6.08 -13.41
N GLY A 67 -10.42 -6.30 -14.45
CA GLY A 67 -9.15 -5.57 -14.60
C GLY A 67 -9.32 -4.05 -14.67
N ARG A 68 -10.39 -3.56 -15.29
CA ARG A 68 -10.69 -2.11 -15.28
C ARG A 68 -11.10 -1.61 -13.89
N LYS A 69 -11.89 -2.40 -13.15
CA LYS A 69 -12.26 -2.06 -11.77
C LYS A 69 -11.02 -2.03 -10.87
N ASP A 70 -10.13 -3.01 -11.02
CA ASP A 70 -8.87 -3.09 -10.25
C ASP A 70 -7.96 -1.89 -10.58
N LEU A 71 -7.81 -1.54 -11.86
CA LEU A 71 -7.07 -0.35 -12.29
C LEU A 71 -7.63 0.93 -11.67
N LEU A 72 -8.95 1.13 -11.71
CA LEU A 72 -9.59 2.31 -11.12
C LEU A 72 -9.46 2.33 -9.60
N ALA A 73 -9.47 1.18 -8.94
CA ALA A 73 -9.27 1.10 -7.50
C ALA A 73 -7.84 1.53 -7.11
N ILE A 74 -6.82 1.03 -7.83
CA ILE A 74 -5.42 1.43 -7.63
C ILE A 74 -5.25 2.93 -7.93
N ALA A 75 -5.78 3.40 -9.05
CA ALA A 75 -5.75 4.81 -9.41
C ALA A 75 -6.39 5.69 -8.32
N GLY A 76 -7.53 5.29 -7.78
CA GLY A 76 -8.19 6.03 -6.70
C GLY A 76 -7.28 6.28 -5.51
N GLN A 77 -6.44 5.30 -5.15
CA GLN A 77 -5.44 5.48 -4.07
C GLN A 77 -4.35 6.49 -4.44
N VAL A 78 -3.87 6.47 -5.69
CA VAL A 78 -2.87 7.43 -6.18
C VAL A 78 -3.41 8.86 -6.20
N PHE A 79 -4.66 9.05 -6.63
CA PHE A 79 -5.26 10.38 -6.79
C PHE A 79 -5.63 11.08 -5.47
N ILE A 80 -5.63 10.36 -4.34
CA ILE A 80 -5.74 10.97 -3.00
C ILE A 80 -4.43 11.68 -2.61
N GLN A 81 -3.30 11.26 -3.18
CA GLN A 81 -1.99 11.84 -2.88
C GLN A 81 -1.77 13.16 -3.65
N PRO A 82 -0.93 14.07 -3.11
CA PRO A 82 -0.48 15.26 -3.84
C PRO A 82 0.08 14.89 -5.21
N VAL A 83 -0.11 15.77 -6.20
CA VAL A 83 0.37 15.50 -7.57
C VAL A 83 1.90 15.55 -7.64
N GLU A 84 2.56 16.18 -6.68
CA GLU A 84 4.00 16.37 -6.60
C GLU A 84 4.73 15.21 -5.89
N THR A 85 3.98 14.26 -5.31
CA THR A 85 4.56 13.06 -4.71
C THR A 85 5.27 12.26 -5.79
N ASP A 86 6.54 11.92 -5.57
CA ASP A 86 7.31 11.16 -6.55
C ASP A 86 6.74 9.74 -6.73
N ALA A 87 6.91 9.19 -7.94
CA ALA A 87 6.31 7.91 -8.30
C ALA A 87 6.89 6.73 -7.48
N ASP A 88 8.16 6.81 -7.06
CA ASP A 88 8.79 5.80 -6.20
C ASP A 88 8.16 5.79 -4.80
N THR A 89 7.91 6.96 -4.22
CA THR A 89 7.16 7.09 -2.96
C THR A 89 5.75 6.53 -3.08
N ILE A 90 5.04 6.79 -4.18
CA ILE A 90 3.71 6.20 -4.44
C ILE A 90 3.80 4.67 -4.54
N HIS A 91 4.79 4.15 -5.26
CA HIS A 91 5.05 2.72 -5.37
C HIS A 91 5.18 2.09 -3.98
N ASP A 92 6.09 2.63 -3.15
CA ASP A 92 6.42 2.08 -1.84
C ASP A 92 5.21 2.15 -0.89
N GLN A 93 4.50 3.27 -0.87
CA GLN A 93 3.27 3.43 -0.07
C GLN A 93 2.20 2.38 -0.42
N ILE A 94 1.96 2.16 -1.72
CA ILE A 94 0.95 1.19 -2.16
C ILE A 94 1.42 -0.24 -1.90
N PHE A 95 2.71 -0.52 -2.08
CA PHE A 95 3.28 -1.83 -1.77
C PHE A 95 3.14 -2.15 -0.27
N ASP A 96 3.56 -1.23 0.59
CA ASP A 96 3.51 -1.39 2.05
C ASP A 96 2.07 -1.53 2.55
N ALA A 97 1.15 -0.68 2.06
CA ALA A 97 -0.26 -0.79 2.42
C ALA A 97 -0.86 -2.14 1.98
N CYS A 98 -0.52 -2.62 0.79
CA CYS A 98 -0.95 -3.94 0.34
C CYS A 98 -0.40 -5.05 1.24
N VAL A 99 0.90 -5.03 1.55
CA VAL A 99 1.54 -6.00 2.44
C VAL A 99 0.88 -6.02 3.81
N GLN A 100 0.64 -4.83 4.39
CA GLN A 100 -0.02 -4.70 5.69
C GLN A 100 -1.43 -5.29 5.65
N ARG A 101 -2.19 -5.03 4.58
CA ARG A 101 -3.53 -5.60 4.39
C ARG A 101 -3.50 -7.13 4.30
N GLN A 102 -2.54 -7.69 3.57
CA GLN A 102 -2.35 -9.15 3.49
C GLN A 102 -1.99 -9.77 4.83
N GLN A 103 -1.36 -9.00 5.73
CA GLN A 103 -1.01 -9.42 7.08
C GLN A 103 -2.10 -9.11 8.12
N GLY A 104 -3.17 -8.41 7.74
CA GLY A 104 -4.18 -7.91 8.68
C GLY A 104 -3.65 -6.84 9.65
N THR A 105 -2.61 -6.11 9.26
CA THR A 105 -1.95 -5.08 10.07
C THR A 105 -2.16 -3.66 9.53
N GLU A 106 -2.93 -3.51 8.46
CA GLU A 106 -3.28 -2.20 7.92
C GLU A 106 -4.06 -1.38 8.97
N PRO A 107 -3.67 -0.12 9.25
CA PRO A 107 -4.37 0.73 10.20
C PRO A 107 -5.85 0.91 9.81
N LEU A 108 -6.74 0.80 10.80
CA LEU A 108 -8.14 1.19 10.64
C LEU A 108 -8.21 2.72 10.60
N THR A 109 -8.34 3.28 9.40
CA THR A 109 -8.63 4.71 9.18
C THR A 109 -10.11 5.01 9.23
#